data_AF-A0A7C3HBM5-F1
#
_entry.id   AF-A0A7C3HBM5-F1
#
_cell.length_a   1.000
_cell.length_b   1.000
_cell.length_c   1.000
_cell.angle_alpha   90.00
_cell.angle_beta   90.00
_cell.angle_gamma   90.00
#
_symmetry.space_group_name_H-M   'P 1'
#
loop_
_entity.id
_entity.type
_entity.pdbx_description
1 polymer ?
#
loop_
_entity_poly.entity_id
_entity_poly.type
_entity_poly.pdbx_seq_one_letter_code
_entity_poly.pdbx_strand_id
1 'polypeptide(L)' 'MPEDDLKKAGLKVTLPRLKILNILESSARKHMSAEEIYKIFIERGDEIGIATV' A
#
# COMPACT_ATOMS: atom_id res chain seq x y z
N MET A 1 8.62 -2.63 -12.13
CA MET A 1 7.67 -3.33 -11.25
C MET A 1 7.67 -2.60 -9.91
N PRO A 2 6.61 -2.67 -9.09
CA PRO A 2 6.51 -1.92 -7.81
C PRO A 2 7.74 -2.11 -6.89
N GLU A 3 8.35 -3.31 -6.93
CA GLU A 3 9.59 -3.62 -6.24
C GLU A 3 10.80 -2.77 -6.68
N ASP A 4 10.91 -2.48 -7.97
CA ASP A 4 12.00 -1.69 -8.53
C ASP A 4 11.89 -0.23 -8.09
N ASP A 5 10.66 0.28 -7.99
CA ASP A 5 10.42 1.67 -7.60
C ASP A 5 10.71 1.87 -6.11
N LEU A 6 10.39 0.88 -5.26
CA LEU A 6 10.83 0.87 -3.86
C LEU A 6 12.37 0.81 -3.74
N LYS A 7 13.04 -0.04 -4.51
CA LYS A 7 14.52 -0.14 -4.50
C LYS A 7 15.18 1.17 -4.97
N LYS A 8 14.69 1.77 -6.06
CA LYS A 8 15.16 3.07 -6.58
C LYS A 8 14.97 4.19 -5.56
N ALA A 9 13.89 4.13 -4.77
CA ALA A 9 13.63 5.07 -3.68
C ALA A 9 14.45 4.78 -2.40
N GLY A 10 15.32 3.76 -2.39
CA GLY A 10 16.12 3.38 -1.21
C GLY A 10 15.31 2.70 -0.11
N LEU A 11 14.08 2.25 -0.39
CA LEU A 11 13.21 1.59 0.56
C LEU A 11 13.39 0.08 0.47
N LYS A 12 13.64 -0.57 1.62
CA LYS A 12 13.63 -2.04 1.69
C LYS A 12 12.27 -2.55 1.20
N VAL A 13 12.29 -3.50 0.29
CA VAL A 13 11.06 -4.17 -0.17
C VAL A 13 10.49 -4.99 0.97
N THR A 14 9.26 -4.68 1.37
CA THR A 14 8.50 -5.42 2.39
C THR A 14 7.08 -5.65 1.87
N LEU A 15 6.42 -6.70 2.37
CA LEU A 15 5.06 -7.02 1.95
C LEU A 15 4.06 -5.87 2.18
N PRO A 16 4.05 -5.18 3.35
CA PRO A 16 3.15 -4.04 3.53
C PRO A 16 3.37 -2.90 2.53
N ARG A 17 4.64 -2.57 2.21
CA ARG A 17 4.98 -1.52 1.24
C ARG A 17 4.48 -1.85 -0.16
N LEU A 18 4.67 -3.09 -0.60
CA LEU A 18 4.19 -3.55 -1.91
C LEU A 18 2.66 -3.52 -1.98
N LYS A 19 1.99 -3.98 -0.93
CA LYS A 19 0.53 -4.00 -0.89
C LYS A 19 -0.06 -2.59 -0.94
N ILE A 20 0.47 -1.63 -0.18
CA ILE A 20 0.03 -0.23 -0.21
C ILE A 20 0.31 0.39 -1.58
N LEU A 21 1.52 0.20 -2.12
CA LEU A 21 1.89 0.73 -3.43
C LEU A 21 0.96 0.21 -4.54
N ASN A 22 0.65 -1.08 -4.53
CA ASN A 22 -0.30 -1.68 -5.49
C ASN A 22 -1.71 -1.08 -5.38
N ILE A 23 -2.19 -0.78 -4.16
CA ILE A 23 -3.49 -0.10 -3.98
C ILE A 23 -3.46 1.29 -4.62
N LEU A 24 -2.39 2.04 -4.40
CA LEU A 24 -2.25 3.40 -4.94
C LEU A 24 -2.14 3.40 -6.48
N GLU A 25 -1.37 2.47 -7.06
CA GLU A 25 -1.21 2.36 -8.52
C GLU A 25 -2.47 1.87 -9.23
N SER A 26 -3.25 0.97 -8.61
CA SER A 26 -4.46 0.41 -9.21
C SER A 26 -5.73 1.25 -8.95
N SER A 27 -5.67 2.22 -8.04
CA SER A 27 -6.80 3.07 -7.72
C SER A 27 -7.12 4.04 -8.85
N ALA A 28 -8.36 4.04 -9.31
CA ALA A 28 -8.87 5.08 -10.21
C ALA A 28 -8.95 6.47 -9.53
N ARG A 29 -8.94 6.51 -8.19
CA ARG A 29 -8.97 7.75 -7.39
C ARG A 29 -7.54 8.16 -7.03
N LYS A 30 -7.13 9.36 -7.48
CA LYS A 30 -5.78 9.92 -7.21
C LYS A 30 -5.54 10.34 -5.76
N HIS A 31 -6.60 10.53 -4.97
CA HIS A 31 -6.52 10.94 -3.56
C HIS A 31 -7.28 9.93 -2.71
N MET A 32 -6.60 9.40 -1.70
CA MET A 32 -7.15 8.46 -0.74
C MET A 32 -6.59 8.81 0.64
N SER A 33 -7.41 8.77 1.68
CA SER A 33 -6.94 8.88 3.06
C SER A 33 -6.29 7.57 3.53
N ALA A 34 -5.51 7.64 4.61
CA ALA A 34 -4.94 6.45 5.24
C ALA A 34 -6.06 5.49 5.71
N GLU A 35 -7.15 6.03 6.26
CA GLU A 35 -8.31 5.26 6.69
C GLU A 35 -9.01 4.55 5.51
N GLU A 36 -9.06 5.19 4.33
CA GLU A 36 -9.61 4.54 3.12
C GLU A 36 -8.74 3.37 2.65
N ILE A 37 -7.42 3.52 2.68
CA ILE A 37 -6.49 2.43 2.33
C ILE A 37 -6.59 1.30 3.36
N TYR A 38 -6.68 1.64 4.64
CA TYR A 38 -6.83 0.66 5.72
C TYR A 38 -8.13 -0.15 5.61
N LYS A 39 -9.25 0.49 5.24
CA LYS A 39 -10.52 -0.21 4.99
C LYS A 39 -10.39 -1.28 3.90
N ILE A 40 -9.63 -1.00 2.83
CA ILE A 40 -9.37 -1.98 1.77
C ILE A 40 -8.64 -3.21 2.32
N PHE A 41 -7.71 -3.04 3.26
CA PHE A 41 -7.04 -4.17 3.91
C PHE A 41 -7.98 -4.99 4.78
N ILE A 42 -8.86 -4.33 5.56
CA ILE A 42 -9.89 -5.03 6.34
C ILE A 42 -10.80 -5.85 5.41
N GLU A 43 -11.27 -5.25 4.33
CA GLU A 43 -12.17 -5.92 3.36
C GLU A 43 -11.51 -7.13 2.68
N ARG A 44 -10.19 -7.10 2.49
CA ARG A 44 -9.41 -8.21 1.93
C ARG A 44 -8.99 -9.26 2.96
N GLY A 45 -9.23 -9.02 4.25
CA GLY A 45 -8.77 -9.90 5.34
C GLY A 45 -7.26 -9.84 5.58
N ASP A 46 -6.61 -8.74 5.20
CA ASP A 46 -5.17 -8.54 5.37
C ASP A 46 -4.84 -8.00 6.76
N GLU A 47 -3.79 -8.54 7.39
CA GLU A 47 -3.32 -8.15 8.74
C GLU A 47 -2.36 -6.94 8.70
N ILE A 48 -2.76 -5.85 8.05
CA ILE A 48 -2.01 -4.58 8.06
C ILE A 48 -2.78 -3.56 8.91
N GLY A 49 -2.21 -3.16 10.05
CA GLY A 49 -2.82 -2.19 10.95
C GLY A 49 -2.70 -0.74 10.44
N ILE A 50 -3.64 0.12 10.86
CA ILE A 50 -3.68 1.54 10.47
C ILE A 50 -2.38 2.30 10.78
N ALA A 51 -1.67 1.98 11.85
CA ALA A 51 -0.38 2.63 12.17
C ALA A 51 0.76 2.27 11.20
N THR A 52 0.57 1.21 10.39
CA THR A 52 1.50 0.79 9.32
C THR A 52 1.12 1.39 7.98
N VAL A 53 -0.16 1.75 7.79
CA VAL A 53 -0.70 2.41 6.59
C VAL A 53 -0.34 3.89 6.62
#